data_AF-A0A6J4KTM1-F1
#
_entry.id   AF-A0A6J4KTM1-F1
#
_cell.length_a   1.000
_cell.length_b   1.000
_cell.length_c   1.000
_cell.angle_alpha   90.00
_cell.angle_beta   90.00
_cell.angle_gamma   90.00
#
_symmetry.space_group_name_H-M   'P 1'
#
loop_
_entity.id
_entity.type
_entity.pdbx_description
1 polymer ?
#
loop_
_entity_poly.entity_id
_entity_poly.type
_entity_poly.pdbx_seq_one_letter_code
_entity_poly.pdbx_strand_id
1 'polypeptide(L)' 'MRESSAIGIKPMSEFGSKRLVRMAIEYAVRTKRDKVTLVHKGNIMKFTEGAFRD' A
#
# COMPACT_ATOMS: atom_id res chain seq x y z
N MET A 1 -17.77 4.10 20.70
CA MET A 1 -16.44 4.73 20.97
C MET A 1 -16.51 5.34 22.36
N ARG A 2 -15.43 5.31 23.15
CA ARG A 2 -15.42 6.01 24.44
C ARG A 2 -15.32 7.51 24.17
N GLU A 3 -16.02 8.34 24.93
CA GLU A 3 -16.10 9.80 24.69
C GLU A 3 -14.72 10.48 24.63
N SER A 4 -13.72 9.97 25.35
CA SER A 4 -12.33 10.49 25.32
C SER A 4 -11.40 9.78 24.34
N SER A 5 -11.92 8.99 23.39
CA SER A 5 -11.08 8.31 22.39
C SER A 5 -10.69 9.27 21.26
N ALA A 6 -9.42 9.26 20.89
CA ALA A 6 -8.97 9.92 19.67
C ALA A 6 -9.43 9.13 18.43
N ILE A 7 -9.69 9.85 17.33
CA ILE A 7 -10.09 9.26 16.04
C ILE A 7 -8.90 9.34 15.07
N GLY A 8 -8.56 8.21 14.45
CA GLY A 8 -7.60 8.14 13.35
C GLY A 8 -8.27 7.65 12.07
N ILE A 9 -7.95 8.28 10.94
CA ILE A 9 -8.43 7.89 9.61
C ILE A 9 -7.21 7.56 8.75
N LYS A 10 -7.19 6.37 8.15
CA LYS A 10 -6.13 5.92 7.24
C LYS A 10 -6.71 5.70 5.84
N PRO A 11 -6.77 6.73 5.00
CA PRO A 11 -7.22 6.58 3.62
C PRO A 11 -6.15 5.86 2.79
N MET A 12 -6.62 5.08 1.82
CA MET A 12 -5.77 4.37 0.87
C MET A 12 -6.49 4.45 -0.48
N SER A 13 -5.75 4.77 -1.54
CA SER A 13 -6.34 4.98 -2.87
C SER A 13 -5.67 4.11 -3.91
N GLU A 14 -6.48 3.63 -4.84
CA GLU A 14 -6.03 2.87 -6.00
C GLU A 14 -5.06 3.71 -6.85
N PHE A 15 -5.38 4.99 -7.09
CA PHE A 15 -4.52 5.90 -7.84
C PHE A 15 -3.12 6.05 -7.21
N GLY A 16 -3.06 6.31 -5.90
CA GLY A 16 -1.78 6.47 -5.20
C GLY A 16 -0.95 5.19 -5.20
N SER A 17 -1.61 4.05 -4.97
CA SER A 17 -0.99 2.73 -4.95
C SER A 17 -0.42 2.36 -6.31
N LYS A 18 -1.24 2.46 -7.38
CA LYS A 18 -0.81 2.17 -8.75
C LYS A 18 0.32 3.08 -9.21
N ARG A 19 0.29 4.36 -8.86
CA ARG A 19 1.37 5.31 -9.19
C ARG A 19 2.70 4.90 -8.55
N LEU A 20 2.68 4.51 -7.27
CA LEU A 20 3.88 4.08 -6.56
C LEU A 20 4.42 2.76 -7.11
N VAL A 21 3.55 1.76 -7.26
CA VAL A 21 3.94 0.43 -7.75
C VAL A 21 4.49 0.51 -9.18
N ARG A 22 3.88 1.34 -10.05
CA ARG A 22 4.40 1.58 -11.41
C ARG A 22 5.83 2.11 -11.38
N MET A 23 6.11 3.13 -10.58
CA MET A 23 7.46 3.70 -10.46
C MET A 23 8.46 2.65 -9.95
N ALA A 24 8.07 1.82 -8.97
CA ALA A 24 8.93 0.76 -8.44
C ALA A 24 9.28 -0.30 -9.49
N ILE A 25 8.29 -0.72 -10.30
CA ILE A 25 8.50 -1.67 -11.41
C ILE A 25 9.38 -1.06 -12.49
N GLU A 26 9.11 0.18 -12.91
CA GLU A 26 9.93 0.89 -13.91
C GLU A 26 11.39 1.03 -13.44
N TYR A 27 11.58 1.37 -12.16
CA TYR A 27 12.90 1.43 -11.54
C TYR A 27 13.61 0.06 -11.57
N ALA A 28 12.89 -1.01 -11.21
CA ALA A 28 13.45 -2.36 -11.20
C ALA A 28 13.89 -2.79 -12.61
N VAL A 29 13.08 -2.52 -13.64
CA VAL A 29 13.43 -2.80 -15.04
C VAL A 29 14.67 -2.00 -15.46
N ARG A 30 14.68 -0.68 -15.23
CA ARG A 30 15.81 0.19 -15.61
C ARG A 30 17.12 -0.20 -14.93
N THR A 31 17.05 -0.67 -13.68
CA THR A 31 18.22 -0.99 -12.86
C THR A 31 18.51 -2.49 -12.79
N LYS A 32 17.86 -3.31 -13.62
CA LYS A 32 18.03 -4.77 -13.69
C LYS A 32 17.89 -5.45 -12.32
N ARG A 33 16.85 -5.11 -11.58
CA ARG A 33 16.49 -5.77 -10.32
C ARG A 33 15.57 -6.95 -10.62
N ASP A 34 15.84 -8.08 -9.98
CA ASP A 34 15.10 -9.31 -10.24
C ASP A 34 13.75 -9.38 -9.51
N LYS A 35 13.53 -8.52 -8.50
CA LYS A 35 12.36 -8.61 -7.62
C LYS A 35 11.83 -7.23 -7.21
N VAL A 36 10.52 -7.14 -7.15
CA VAL A 36 9.76 -6.09 -6.45
C VAL A 36 8.84 -6.82 -5.46
N THR A 37 8.86 -6.42 -4.19
CA THR A 37 8.05 -7.06 -3.14
C THR A 37 7.03 -6.06 -2.59
N LEU A 38 5.75 -6.42 -2.61
CA LEU A 38 4.68 -5.66 -1.97
C LEU A 38 4.63 -6.02 -0.49
N VAL A 39 5.02 -5.09 0.37
CA VAL A 39 4.96 -5.26 1.83
C VAL A 39 3.69 -4.61 2.34
N HIS A 40 2.90 -5.36 3.10
CA HIS A 40 1.61 -4.90 3.61
C HIS A 40 1.14 -5.76 4.79
N LYS A 41 0.16 -5.28 5.57
CA LYS A 41 -0.51 -6.04 6.65
C LYS A 41 -1.98 -6.32 6.32
N GLY A 42 -2.23 -6.75 5.09
CA GLY A 42 -3.58 -6.96 4.56
C GLY A 42 -4.36 -8.12 5.20
N ASN A 43 -3.70 -9.00 5.95
CA ASN A 43 -4.37 -10.05 6.71
C ASN A 43 -5.28 -9.48 7.82
N ILE A 44 -4.89 -8.35 8.42
CA ILE A 44 -5.68 -7.64 9.43
C ILE A 44 -6.38 -6.43 8.79
N MET A 45 -5.62 -5.59 8.08
CA MET A 45 -6.12 -4.35 7.46
C MET A 45 -6.58 -4.59 6.02
N LYS A 46 -7.63 -5.41 5.86
CA LYS A 46 -8.09 -5.91 4.54
C LYS A 46 -8.40 -4.79 3.53
N PHE A 47 -9.06 -3.72 3.96
CA PHE A 47 -9.56 -2.68 3.05
C PHE A 47 -8.60 -1.52 2.81
N THR A 48 -7.44 -1.51 3.48
CA THR A 48 -6.39 -0.52 3.24
C THR A 48 -5.15 -1.24 2.74
N GLU A 49 -4.37 -1.83 3.63
CA GLU A 49 -3.16 -2.58 3.29
C GLU A 49 -3.44 -3.82 2.41
N GLY A 50 -4.60 -4.47 2.55
CA GLY A 50 -5.00 -5.55 1.64
C GLY A 50 -5.24 -5.03 0.23
N ALA A 51 -6.02 -3.95 0.12
CA ALA A 51 -6.26 -3.24 -1.13
C ALA A 51 -5.00 -2.57 -1.73
N PHE A 52 -3.89 -2.45 -0.99
CA PHE A 52 -2.59 -2.06 -1.55
C PHE A 52 -1.92 -3.20 -2.33
N ARG A 53 -2.07 -4.43 -1.85
CA ARG A 53 -1.45 -5.63 -2.43
C ARG A 53 -2.20 -6.07 -3.69
N ASP A 54 -3.53 -6.01 -3.65
CA ASP A 54 -4.44 -6.48 -4.70
C ASP A 54 -4.52 -5.49 -5.87
#